data_AF-A0A7V4UQF9-F1
#
_entry.id   AF-A0A7V4UQF9-F1
#
_cell.length_a   1.000
_cell.length_b   1.000
_cell.length_c   1.000
_cell.angle_alpha   90.00
_cell.angle_beta   90.00
_cell.angle_gamma   90.00
#
_symmetry.space_group_name_H-M   'P 1'
#
loop_
_entity.id
_entity.type
_entity.pdbx_description
1 polymer ?
#
loop_
_entity_poly.entity_id
_entity_poly.type
_entity_poly.pdbx_seq_one_letter_code
_entity_poly.pdbx_strand_id
1 'polypeptide(L)'
;AYHERMQNMTLLKPRVVKSGPILDHVLEGDKVDVLKFPVPLHHELDKARYLGTADLVITKDPDSDWYNLGAYRCQVYDEKTIGCQITEGKHGRIHRDTYFERGQNVKVVVVCGQDPLLYMLSASPLPRGVSEYDFAGGIRGEPIEVVQGPYSGFPIPADAEIAVEGEMVPGQVKPEGPFGEWMGYYSDDVVPRPYINVKTVLYRHDPILTCAPQHKPVDETGLLKGIAGAAEIWKALETCGLPDILGVWNHEGAPATRFTAIQIRQRYPGHARNVLHVAANCAAGAYNGKWTVVVDDDIDCSDLDQVLWAMSTRFDPVADIDIVQKAWSSGRDPMYLPGNFNNRILIDACIPYDRKLKGKFPTVVDVSPELRGKLKAKWGAIFAKYGV
;
A
#
# COMPACT_ATOMS: atom_id res chain seq x y z
N ALA A 1 8.35 16.31 0.45
CA ALA A 1 7.17 16.38 1.35
C ALA A 1 6.92 15.07 2.13
N TYR A 2 6.27 14.04 1.55
CA TYR A 2 5.96 12.82 2.30
C TYR A 2 7.22 12.12 2.84
N HIS A 3 8.21 11.88 1.96
CA HIS A 3 9.53 11.35 2.33
C HIS A 3 10.23 12.12 3.47
N GLU A 4 10.21 13.46 3.43
CA GLU A 4 10.84 14.28 4.49
C GLU A 4 10.08 14.17 5.83
N ARG A 5 8.74 14.14 5.80
CA ARG A 5 7.92 13.98 7.02
C ARG A 5 8.22 12.63 7.69
N MET A 6 8.32 11.60 6.87
CA MET A 6 8.63 10.23 7.27
C MET A 6 9.96 10.08 8.01
N GLN A 7 10.94 10.93 7.72
CA GLN A 7 12.26 10.89 8.38
C GLN A 7 12.31 11.64 9.71
N ASN A 8 11.42 12.62 9.93
CA ASN A 8 11.55 13.58 11.03
C ASN A 8 10.43 13.49 12.09
N MET A 9 9.41 12.65 11.88
CA MET A 9 8.29 12.57 12.82
C MET A 9 8.64 11.76 14.09
N THR A 10 8.01 12.15 15.21
CA THR A 10 8.03 11.37 16.45
C THR A 10 6.79 10.48 16.50
N LEU A 11 6.99 9.18 16.72
CA LEU A 11 5.88 8.23 16.85
C LEU A 11 5.12 8.45 18.17
N LEU A 12 3.78 8.40 18.11
CA LEU A 12 2.90 8.67 19.26
C LEU A 12 1.96 7.50 19.51
N LYS A 13 2.16 6.78 20.62
CA LYS A 13 1.29 5.65 21.03
C LYS A 13 -0.18 6.08 21.11
N PRO A 14 -1.13 5.18 20.80
CA PRO A 14 -2.56 5.50 20.88
C PRO A 14 -2.97 5.83 22.33
N ARG A 15 -3.97 6.72 22.46
CA ARG A 15 -4.53 7.14 23.74
C ARG A 15 -5.79 6.34 24.04
N VAL A 16 -5.77 5.55 25.12
CA VAL A 16 -6.96 4.84 25.58
C VAL A 16 -7.96 5.85 26.17
N VAL A 17 -9.19 5.82 25.67
CA VAL A 17 -10.33 6.62 26.15
C VAL A 17 -11.43 5.70 26.71
N LYS A 18 -12.30 6.26 27.55
CA LYS A 18 -13.36 5.49 28.23
C LYS A 18 -14.60 5.25 27.37
N SER A 19 -14.79 6.07 26.33
CA SER A 19 -15.98 6.06 25.50
C SER A 19 -15.64 6.54 24.09
N GLY A 20 -16.45 6.15 23.12
CA GLY A 20 -16.40 6.62 21.75
C GLY A 20 -17.67 6.19 21.00
N PRO A 21 -18.01 6.82 19.87
CA PRO A 21 -19.20 6.45 19.09
C PRO A 21 -19.27 4.97 18.71
N ILE A 22 -18.13 4.29 18.53
CA ILE A 22 -18.10 2.84 18.24
C ILE A 22 -18.84 1.99 19.30
N LEU A 23 -19.02 2.52 20.51
CA LEU A 23 -19.70 1.84 21.63
C LEU A 23 -21.22 2.10 21.69
N ASP A 24 -21.81 2.85 20.75
CA ASP A 24 -23.26 3.12 20.74
C ASP A 24 -24.05 1.80 20.72
N HIS A 25 -23.52 0.79 20.02
CA HIS A 25 -24.08 -0.55 20.00
C HIS A 25 -23.00 -1.62 20.18
N VAL A 26 -23.24 -2.53 21.13
CA VAL A 26 -22.38 -3.70 21.37
C VAL A 26 -23.27 -4.94 21.36
N LEU A 27 -23.02 -5.85 20.41
CA LEU A 27 -23.76 -7.09 20.23
C LEU A 27 -22.89 -8.27 20.65
N GLU A 28 -23.38 -9.04 21.62
CA GLU A 28 -22.69 -10.21 22.19
C GLU A 28 -23.62 -11.42 22.22
N GLY A 29 -23.03 -12.62 22.31
CA GLY A 29 -23.77 -13.88 22.44
C GLY A 29 -24.70 -14.14 21.25
N ASP A 30 -25.99 -14.28 21.52
CA ASP A 30 -26.99 -14.60 20.49
C ASP A 30 -27.34 -13.40 19.60
N LYS A 31 -27.00 -12.18 20.00
CA LYS A 31 -27.26 -10.96 19.23
C LYS A 31 -26.21 -10.68 18.16
N VAL A 32 -25.09 -11.41 18.16
CA VAL A 32 -24.03 -11.26 17.17
C VAL A 32 -24.59 -11.63 15.80
N ASP A 33 -24.54 -10.67 14.89
CA ASP A 33 -24.96 -10.84 13.51
C ASP A 33 -24.23 -9.82 12.62
N VAL A 34 -23.33 -10.30 11.76
CA VAL A 34 -22.65 -9.47 10.75
C VAL A 34 -23.49 -9.26 9.48
N LEU A 35 -24.55 -10.04 9.25
CA LEU A 35 -25.44 -9.93 8.09
C LEU A 35 -26.41 -8.75 8.20
N LYS A 36 -26.47 -8.10 9.37
CA LYS A 36 -27.22 -6.86 9.58
C LYS A 36 -26.68 -5.68 8.76
N PHE A 37 -25.41 -5.74 8.36
CA PHE A 37 -24.77 -4.70 7.56
C PHE A 37 -25.00 -4.96 6.07
N PRO A 38 -25.00 -3.91 5.22
CA PRO A 38 -25.22 -4.06 3.78
C PRO A 38 -23.96 -4.59 3.08
N VAL A 39 -23.54 -5.81 3.43
CA VAL A 39 -22.33 -6.44 2.88
C VAL A 39 -22.50 -6.66 1.37
N PRO A 40 -21.68 -6.02 0.51
CA PRO A 40 -21.86 -6.10 -0.93
C PRO A 40 -21.27 -7.38 -1.54
N LEU A 41 -21.80 -7.74 -2.71
CA LEU A 41 -21.10 -8.54 -3.71
C LEU A 41 -20.44 -7.53 -4.66
N HIS A 42 -19.11 -7.46 -4.70
CA HIS A 42 -18.41 -6.36 -5.35
C HIS A 42 -18.36 -6.49 -6.87
N HIS A 43 -18.16 -7.70 -7.37
CA HIS A 43 -18.07 -7.98 -8.80
C HIS A 43 -18.94 -9.18 -9.21
N GLU A 44 -19.34 -9.22 -10.47
CA GLU A 44 -20.27 -10.23 -11.00
C GLU A 44 -19.80 -11.68 -10.83
N LEU A 45 -18.48 -11.94 -10.90
CA LEU A 45 -17.93 -13.30 -10.75
C LEU A 45 -17.41 -13.60 -9.34
N ASP A 46 -17.52 -12.67 -8.39
CA ASP A 46 -17.24 -12.95 -6.98
C ASP A 46 -18.21 -14.05 -6.50
N LYS A 47 -17.72 -14.99 -5.69
CA LYS A 47 -18.56 -16.09 -5.18
C LYS A 47 -19.06 -15.88 -3.76
N ALA A 48 -18.66 -14.78 -3.13
CA ALA A 48 -19.08 -14.44 -1.79
C ALA A 48 -19.11 -12.92 -1.58
N ARG A 49 -19.83 -12.50 -0.54
CA ARG A 49 -19.88 -11.12 -0.09
C ARG A 49 -18.70 -10.84 0.84
N TYR A 50 -18.17 -9.62 0.82
CA TYR A 50 -17.03 -9.24 1.64
C TYR A 50 -17.38 -8.05 2.52
N LEU A 51 -17.19 -8.23 3.83
CA LEU A 51 -17.39 -7.18 4.83
C LEU A 51 -16.20 -6.22 4.82
N GLY A 52 -14.99 -6.78 4.82
CA GLY A 52 -13.74 -6.02 4.77
C GLY A 52 -13.15 -6.01 3.37
N THR A 53 -13.16 -4.84 2.74
CA THR A 53 -12.33 -4.53 1.56
C THR A 53 -11.63 -3.17 1.70
N ALA A 54 -12.25 -2.23 2.42
CA ALA A 54 -11.59 -1.06 3.00
C ALA A 54 -11.53 -1.19 4.52
N ASP A 55 -10.86 -2.23 5.02
CA ASP A 55 -10.74 -2.54 6.44
C ASP A 55 -9.33 -2.30 6.99
N LEU A 56 -9.24 -2.31 8.32
CA LEU A 56 -8.01 -2.67 9.03
C LEU A 56 -8.29 -3.84 9.97
N VAL A 57 -7.35 -4.77 10.06
CA VAL A 57 -7.40 -5.92 10.96
C VAL A 57 -6.31 -5.80 12.00
N ILE A 58 -6.72 -5.77 13.26
CA ILE A 58 -5.85 -5.68 14.43
C ILE A 58 -5.48 -7.09 14.87
N THR A 59 -4.17 -7.37 14.91
CA THR A 59 -3.58 -8.56 15.51
C THR A 59 -2.50 -8.16 16.49
N LYS A 60 -2.20 -9.03 17.47
CA LYS A 60 -1.15 -8.80 18.46
C LYS A 60 -0.08 -9.85 18.35
N ASP A 61 1.18 -9.46 18.52
CA ASP A 61 2.29 -10.39 18.68
C ASP A 61 2.14 -11.18 20.01
N PRO A 62 2.33 -12.51 20.03
CA PRO A 62 2.17 -13.28 21.26
C PRO A 62 3.27 -13.06 22.30
N ASP A 63 4.41 -12.47 21.91
CA ASP A 63 5.60 -12.33 22.76
C ASP A 63 5.88 -10.89 23.20
N SER A 64 5.08 -9.93 22.72
CA SER A 64 5.30 -8.51 22.96
C SER A 64 3.99 -7.71 22.95
N ASP A 65 4.08 -6.44 23.35
CA ASP A 65 2.94 -5.51 23.33
C ASP A 65 2.75 -4.83 21.95
N TRP A 66 3.12 -5.54 20.89
CA TRP A 66 3.09 -5.03 19.53
C TRP A 66 1.77 -5.38 18.83
N TYR A 67 1.04 -4.33 18.43
CA TYR A 67 -0.14 -4.43 17.58
C TYR A 67 0.21 -4.14 16.12
N ASN A 68 -0.24 -5.02 15.23
CA ASN A 68 -0.24 -4.80 13.78
C ASN A 68 -1.66 -4.47 13.32
N LEU A 69 -1.79 -3.47 12.46
CA LEU A 69 -2.99 -3.14 11.71
C LEU A 69 -2.71 -3.45 10.24
N GLY A 70 -3.43 -4.39 9.64
CA GLY A 70 -3.27 -4.70 8.23
C GLY A 70 -4.59 -4.77 7.48
N ALA A 71 -4.63 -4.32 6.23
CA ALA A 71 -5.80 -4.49 5.37
C ALA A 71 -5.85 -5.93 4.82
N TYR A 72 -6.83 -6.72 5.26
CA TYR A 72 -6.99 -8.12 4.86
C TYR A 72 -8.45 -8.42 4.54
N ARG A 73 -8.75 -8.76 3.28
CA ARG A 73 -10.15 -8.94 2.86
C ARG A 73 -10.88 -9.98 3.72
N CYS A 74 -12.12 -9.67 4.08
CA CYS A 74 -12.92 -10.47 5.00
C CYS A 74 -14.21 -10.95 4.32
N GLN A 75 -14.19 -12.19 3.82
CA GLN A 75 -15.37 -12.87 3.27
C GLN A 75 -16.43 -13.12 4.34
N VAL A 76 -17.72 -13.01 4.03
CA VAL A 76 -18.80 -13.35 4.95
C VAL A 76 -19.38 -14.72 4.61
N TYR A 77 -19.44 -15.63 5.60
CA TYR A 77 -20.04 -16.96 5.46
C TYR A 77 -21.46 -17.02 6.02
N ASP A 78 -21.63 -16.51 7.23
CA ASP A 78 -22.88 -16.50 8.00
C ASP A 78 -22.83 -15.38 9.06
N GLU A 79 -23.85 -15.30 9.92
CA GLU A 79 -24.02 -14.27 10.95
C GLU A 79 -22.84 -14.17 11.93
N LYS A 80 -22.11 -15.27 12.15
CA LYS A 80 -21.07 -15.36 13.19
C LYS A 80 -19.72 -15.85 12.66
N THR A 81 -19.57 -15.93 11.34
CA THR A 81 -18.36 -16.46 10.70
C THR A 81 -17.93 -15.59 9.52
N ILE A 82 -16.73 -15.03 9.62
CA ILE A 82 -16.09 -14.27 8.53
C ILE A 82 -14.68 -14.82 8.23
N GLY A 83 -14.25 -14.75 6.98
CA GLY A 83 -12.87 -15.00 6.58
C GLY A 83 -11.98 -13.81 6.92
N CYS A 84 -10.67 -14.00 6.82
CA CYS A 84 -9.68 -12.93 6.92
C CYS A 84 -8.42 -13.40 6.18
N GLN A 85 -8.29 -12.94 4.93
CA GLN A 85 -7.29 -13.47 4.01
C GLN A 85 -5.97 -12.72 4.15
N ILE A 86 -5.02 -13.34 4.86
CA ILE A 86 -3.70 -12.77 5.13
C ILE A 86 -2.61 -13.48 4.32
N THR A 87 -1.96 -12.76 3.41
CA THR A 87 -0.85 -13.27 2.58
C THR A 87 0.41 -13.54 3.41
N GLU A 88 1.21 -14.50 2.96
CA GLU A 88 2.53 -14.85 3.51
C GLU A 88 3.42 -13.62 3.66
N GLY A 89 4.23 -13.58 4.73
CA GLY A 89 5.18 -12.50 5.00
C GLY A 89 4.57 -11.22 5.59
N LYS A 90 3.24 -11.12 5.71
CA LYS A 90 2.58 -10.01 6.43
C LYS A 90 2.63 -10.24 7.94
N HIS A 91 2.84 -9.18 8.71
CA HIS A 91 2.91 -9.25 10.17
C HIS A 91 1.69 -9.93 10.81
N GLY A 92 0.47 -9.63 10.35
CA GLY A 92 -0.73 -10.30 10.86
C GLY A 92 -0.74 -11.82 10.66
N ARG A 93 -0.12 -12.32 9.58
CA ARG A 93 0.05 -13.75 9.35
C ARG A 93 1.13 -14.34 10.23
N ILE A 94 2.24 -13.62 10.40
CA ILE A 94 3.33 -14.03 11.32
C ILE A 94 2.77 -14.19 12.74
N HIS A 95 2.03 -13.19 13.24
CA HIS A 95 1.36 -13.28 14.54
C HIS A 95 0.47 -14.52 14.63
N ARG A 96 -0.43 -14.70 13.66
CA ARG A 96 -1.36 -15.84 13.62
C ARG A 96 -0.63 -17.18 13.64
N ASP A 97 0.37 -17.33 12.78
CA ASP A 97 1.10 -18.58 12.63
C ASP A 97 1.90 -18.91 13.91
N THR A 98 2.48 -17.92 14.58
CA THR A 98 3.15 -18.13 15.88
C THR A 98 2.20 -18.61 16.99
N TYR A 99 0.97 -18.10 17.06
CA TYR A 99 -0.04 -18.64 17.97
C TYR A 99 -0.45 -20.07 17.58
N PHE A 100 -0.65 -20.33 16.28
CA PHE A 100 -1.06 -21.65 15.79
C PHE A 100 0.01 -22.73 16.05
N GLU A 101 1.29 -22.40 15.89
CA GLU A 101 2.42 -23.26 16.26
C GLU A 101 2.42 -23.63 17.75
N ARG A 102 1.82 -22.77 18.60
CA ARG A 102 1.64 -23.00 20.05
C ARG A 102 0.31 -23.69 20.38
N GLY A 103 -0.50 -24.03 19.39
CA GLY A 103 -1.85 -24.55 19.59
C GLY A 103 -2.81 -23.56 20.24
N GLN A 104 -2.55 -22.25 20.11
CA GLN A 104 -3.32 -21.19 20.73
C GLN A 104 -4.23 -20.49 19.71
N ASN A 105 -5.41 -20.05 20.17
CA ASN A 105 -6.30 -19.23 19.37
C ASN A 105 -5.73 -17.81 19.21
N VAL A 106 -6.03 -17.18 18.07
CA VAL A 106 -5.60 -15.81 17.76
C VAL A 106 -6.80 -14.91 17.90
N LYS A 107 -6.78 -14.00 18.86
CA LYS A 107 -7.74 -12.90 18.93
C LYS A 107 -7.48 -11.91 17.80
N VAL A 108 -8.54 -11.44 17.17
CA VAL A 108 -8.50 -10.49 16.05
C VAL A 108 -9.65 -9.51 16.12
N VAL A 109 -9.45 -8.31 15.59
CA VAL A 109 -10.51 -7.31 15.39
C VAL A 109 -10.47 -6.81 13.97
N VAL A 110 -11.56 -6.96 13.23
CA VAL A 110 -11.75 -6.35 11.91
C VAL A 110 -12.50 -5.04 12.10
N VAL A 111 -11.94 -3.93 11.62
CA VAL A 111 -12.55 -2.60 11.70
C VAL A 111 -12.86 -2.13 10.29
N CYS A 112 -14.07 -1.63 10.08
CA CYS A 112 -14.52 -1.01 8.83
C CYS A 112 -15.03 0.40 9.15
N GLY A 113 -14.77 1.37 8.28
CA GLY A 113 -15.02 2.79 8.56
C GLY A 113 -14.12 3.39 9.64
N GLN A 114 -12.85 3.00 9.62
CA GLN A 114 -11.76 3.63 10.37
C GLN A 114 -11.40 5.02 9.84
N ASP A 115 -10.59 5.77 10.61
CA ASP A 115 -9.86 6.96 10.12
C ASP A 115 -9.15 6.64 8.77
N PRO A 116 -9.31 7.47 7.72
CA PRO A 116 -8.68 7.25 6.43
C PRO A 116 -7.17 7.02 6.52
N LEU A 117 -6.45 7.75 7.39
CA LEU A 117 -5.02 7.57 7.60
C LEU A 117 -4.69 6.17 8.12
N LEU A 118 -5.50 5.62 9.03
CA LEU A 118 -5.29 4.25 9.51
C LEU A 118 -5.49 3.23 8.39
N TYR A 119 -6.44 3.45 7.49
CA TYR A 119 -6.60 2.61 6.30
C TYR A 119 -5.38 2.70 5.37
N MET A 120 -4.86 3.91 5.12
CA MET A 120 -3.65 4.07 4.30
C MET A 120 -2.44 3.36 4.90
N LEU A 121 -2.30 3.42 6.22
CA LEU A 121 -1.19 2.82 6.94
C LEU A 121 -1.32 1.31 7.09
N SER A 122 -2.53 0.76 7.19
CA SER A 122 -2.74 -0.69 7.23
C SER A 122 -2.32 -1.41 5.93
N ALA A 123 -2.18 -0.65 4.83
CA ALA A 123 -1.62 -1.13 3.57
C ALA A 123 -0.11 -0.85 3.41
N SER A 124 0.50 -0.11 4.34
CA SER A 124 1.90 0.34 4.25
C SER A 124 2.89 -0.66 4.87
N PRO A 125 4.10 -0.82 4.32
CA PRO A 125 5.10 -1.75 4.84
C PRO A 125 5.90 -1.13 5.99
N LEU A 126 5.32 -1.04 7.18
CA LEU A 126 6.05 -0.54 8.36
C LEU A 126 7.06 -1.57 8.90
N PRO A 127 8.12 -1.16 9.62
CA PRO A 127 9.05 -2.08 10.27
C PRO A 127 8.41 -2.93 11.38
N ARG A 128 8.99 -4.11 11.64
CA ARG A 128 8.62 -4.97 12.76
C ARG A 128 8.71 -4.21 14.09
N GLY A 129 7.71 -4.38 14.96
CA GLY A 129 7.67 -3.76 16.29
C GLY A 129 7.17 -2.32 16.30
N VAL A 130 6.91 -1.71 15.14
CA VAL A 130 6.23 -0.42 15.03
C VAL A 130 4.77 -0.68 14.73
N SER A 131 3.87 -0.09 15.52
CA SER A 131 2.43 -0.14 15.25
C SER A 131 2.03 0.97 14.29
N GLU A 132 1.10 0.68 13.39
CA GLU A 132 0.47 1.67 12.52
C GLU A 132 -0.24 2.76 13.33
N TYR A 133 -0.71 2.48 14.56
CA TYR A 133 -1.23 3.52 15.47
C TYR A 133 -0.17 4.55 15.82
N ASP A 134 1.02 4.09 16.22
CA ASP A 134 2.12 4.94 16.65
C ASP A 134 2.56 5.87 15.51
N PHE A 135 2.56 5.31 14.31
CA PHE A 135 2.90 5.99 13.08
C PHE A 135 1.80 6.98 12.63
N ALA A 136 0.53 6.59 12.70
CA ALA A 136 -0.59 7.48 12.46
C ALA A 136 -0.56 8.69 13.38
N GLY A 137 -0.24 8.45 14.66
CA GLY A 137 -0.09 9.52 15.65
C GLY A 137 1.08 10.46 15.30
N GLY A 138 2.21 9.91 14.85
CA GLY A 138 3.35 10.71 14.40
C GLY A 138 3.05 11.54 13.15
N ILE A 139 2.29 11.00 12.20
CA ILE A 139 1.81 11.77 11.04
C ILE A 139 0.85 12.85 11.51
N ARG A 140 -0.18 12.56 12.31
CA ARG A 140 -1.17 13.56 12.74
C ARG A 140 -0.57 14.63 13.67
N GLY A 141 0.48 14.29 14.41
CA GLY A 141 0.99 15.10 15.52
C GLY A 141 0.18 14.95 16.80
N GLU A 142 -0.78 14.02 16.85
CA GLU A 142 -1.60 13.69 18.01
C GLU A 142 -1.92 12.18 18.05
N PRO A 143 -2.03 11.56 19.24
CA PRO A 143 -2.40 10.15 19.37
C PRO A 143 -3.77 9.82 18.78
N ILE A 144 -3.89 8.62 18.21
CA ILE A 144 -5.19 8.03 17.87
C ILE A 144 -5.92 7.64 19.16
N GLU A 145 -7.18 8.04 19.31
CA GLU A 145 -8.02 7.64 20.43
C GLU A 145 -8.61 6.24 20.21
N VAL A 146 -8.48 5.38 21.21
CA VAL A 146 -8.92 3.99 21.14
C VAL A 146 -9.71 3.59 22.38
N VAL A 147 -10.69 2.71 22.22
CA VAL A 147 -11.39 2.01 23.31
C VAL A 147 -10.87 0.59 23.42
N GLN A 148 -10.97 -0.03 24.60
CA GLN A 148 -10.64 -1.45 24.74
C GLN A 148 -11.81 -2.31 24.26
N GLY A 149 -11.53 -3.20 23.31
CA GLY A 149 -12.50 -4.16 22.81
C GLY A 149 -13.01 -5.10 23.92
N PRO A 150 -14.33 -5.25 24.12
CA PRO A 150 -14.89 -6.03 25.22
C PRO A 150 -14.51 -7.52 25.18
N TYR A 151 -14.37 -8.13 24.00
CA TYR A 151 -13.91 -9.52 23.89
C TYR A 151 -12.39 -9.64 23.76
N SER A 152 -11.79 -8.88 22.84
CA SER A 152 -10.38 -9.03 22.50
C SER A 152 -9.47 -8.38 23.54
N GLY A 153 -9.89 -7.28 24.15
CA GLY A 153 -9.04 -6.36 24.91
C GLY A 153 -8.13 -5.50 24.02
N PHE A 154 -8.29 -5.54 22.69
CA PHE A 154 -7.45 -4.81 21.74
C PHE A 154 -7.88 -3.33 21.64
N PRO A 155 -6.97 -2.43 21.26
CA PRO A 155 -7.29 -1.01 21.09
C PRO A 155 -8.08 -0.80 19.78
N ILE A 156 -9.39 -0.63 19.86
CA ILE A 156 -10.28 -0.34 18.72
C ILE A 156 -10.36 1.18 18.53
N PRO A 157 -10.24 1.76 17.32
CA PRO A 157 -10.39 3.20 17.13
C PRO A 157 -11.76 3.68 17.65
N ALA A 158 -11.74 4.70 18.51
CA ALA A 158 -12.95 5.13 19.23
C ALA A 158 -14.02 5.74 18.30
N ASP A 159 -13.59 6.27 17.15
CA ASP A 159 -14.37 6.94 16.14
C ASP A 159 -14.72 6.05 14.93
N ALA A 160 -14.36 4.76 14.96
CA ALA A 160 -14.69 3.81 13.91
C ALA A 160 -16.20 3.60 13.72
N GLU A 161 -16.59 3.18 12.53
CA GLU A 161 -17.98 2.87 12.18
C GLU A 161 -18.41 1.50 12.67
N ILE A 162 -17.63 0.46 12.38
CA ILE A 162 -17.94 -0.95 12.68
C ILE A 162 -16.67 -1.66 13.14
N ALA A 163 -16.76 -2.47 14.19
CA ALA A 163 -15.71 -3.38 14.62
C ALA A 163 -16.26 -4.78 14.91
N VAL A 164 -15.59 -5.80 14.41
CA VAL A 164 -15.94 -7.21 14.58
C VAL A 164 -14.80 -7.91 15.31
N GLU A 165 -15.05 -8.28 16.57
CA GLU A 165 -14.11 -9.02 17.39
C GLU A 165 -14.35 -10.51 17.28
N GLY A 166 -13.29 -11.28 17.23
CA GLY A 166 -13.39 -12.73 17.23
C GLY A 166 -12.05 -13.43 17.43
N GLU A 167 -12.05 -14.73 17.13
CA GLU A 167 -10.86 -15.56 17.22
C GLU A 167 -10.72 -16.50 16.02
N MET A 168 -9.48 -16.71 15.58
CA MET A 168 -9.11 -17.80 14.68
C MET A 168 -8.61 -18.99 15.49
N VAL A 169 -9.07 -20.19 15.15
CA VAL A 169 -8.71 -21.43 15.86
C VAL A 169 -7.76 -22.26 14.97
N PRO A 170 -6.66 -22.79 15.50
CA PRO A 170 -5.74 -23.64 14.74
C PRO A 170 -6.46 -24.79 14.04
N GLY A 171 -6.19 -24.98 12.75
CA GLY A 171 -6.77 -26.06 11.94
C GLY A 171 -8.21 -25.84 11.45
N GLN A 172 -8.92 -24.80 11.92
CA GLN A 172 -10.24 -24.46 11.39
C GLN A 172 -10.11 -23.63 10.11
N VAL A 173 -10.67 -24.14 9.01
CA VAL A 173 -10.61 -23.49 7.69
C VAL A 173 -11.97 -23.56 6.97
N LYS A 174 -12.20 -22.61 6.07
CA LYS A 174 -13.35 -22.55 5.15
C LYS A 174 -12.87 -22.16 3.75
N PRO A 175 -13.61 -22.52 2.67
CA PRO A 175 -13.27 -22.10 1.32
C PRO A 175 -13.33 -20.57 1.18
N GLU A 176 -12.30 -19.96 0.59
CA GLU A 176 -12.23 -18.51 0.33
C GLU A 176 -12.11 -18.23 -1.17
N GLY A 177 -12.75 -17.15 -1.64
CA GLY A 177 -12.72 -16.72 -3.03
C GLY A 177 -13.59 -17.56 -3.99
N PRO A 178 -13.44 -17.38 -5.32
CA PRO A 178 -12.60 -16.38 -5.99
C PRO A 178 -13.08 -14.94 -5.75
N PHE A 179 -12.15 -14.00 -5.87
CA PHE A 179 -12.35 -12.55 -5.72
C PHE A 179 -11.55 -11.81 -6.79
N GLY A 180 -12.04 -10.65 -7.25
CA GLY A 180 -11.28 -9.75 -8.12
C GLY A 180 -10.04 -9.18 -7.42
N GLU A 181 -8.89 -9.16 -8.09
CA GLU A 181 -7.60 -8.89 -7.45
C GLU A 181 -6.91 -7.63 -7.96
N TRP A 182 -5.99 -7.10 -7.16
CA TRP A 182 -5.26 -5.83 -7.38
C TRP A 182 -4.50 -5.73 -8.71
N MET A 183 -4.32 -6.86 -9.41
CA MET A 183 -3.76 -6.91 -10.75
C MET A 183 -4.78 -6.59 -11.86
N GLY A 184 -6.06 -6.42 -11.51
CA GLY A 184 -7.16 -6.22 -12.44
C GLY A 184 -7.77 -7.51 -13.00
N TYR A 185 -7.50 -8.65 -12.39
CA TYR A 185 -7.96 -9.97 -12.82
C TYR A 185 -8.54 -10.74 -11.65
N TYR A 186 -9.38 -11.74 -11.92
CA TYR A 186 -9.68 -12.76 -10.92
C TYR A 186 -8.44 -13.64 -10.74
N SER A 187 -7.92 -13.73 -9.53
CA SER A 187 -6.82 -14.65 -9.23
C SER A 187 -7.04 -15.26 -7.86
N ASP A 188 -7.40 -16.52 -7.84
CA ASP A 188 -7.28 -17.49 -6.73
C ASP A 188 -8.27 -18.63 -7.07
N ASP A 189 -7.79 -19.88 -7.06
CA ASP A 189 -8.69 -21.02 -6.91
C ASP A 189 -9.36 -20.94 -5.53
N VAL A 190 -10.55 -21.53 -5.39
CA VAL A 190 -11.19 -21.64 -4.09
C VAL A 190 -10.30 -22.48 -3.17
N VAL A 191 -9.68 -21.84 -2.17
CA VAL A 191 -8.72 -22.48 -1.27
C VAL A 191 -9.19 -22.43 0.18
N PRO A 192 -8.93 -23.48 0.99
CA PRO A 192 -9.21 -23.44 2.42
C PRO A 192 -8.33 -22.39 3.13
N ARG A 193 -8.95 -21.46 3.84
CA ARG A 193 -8.27 -20.42 4.62
C ARG A 193 -8.82 -20.38 6.05
N PRO A 194 -8.00 -19.98 7.04
CA PRO A 194 -8.50 -19.72 8.39
C PRO A 194 -9.62 -18.68 8.38
N TYR A 195 -10.58 -18.85 9.29
CA TYR A 195 -11.69 -17.92 9.46
C TYR A 195 -11.79 -17.48 10.92
N ILE A 196 -12.55 -16.41 11.14
CA ILE A 196 -12.83 -15.77 12.42
C ILE A 196 -14.19 -16.26 12.92
N ASN A 197 -14.19 -16.84 14.11
CA ASN A 197 -15.39 -17.05 14.91
C ASN A 197 -15.73 -15.74 15.61
N VAL A 198 -16.80 -15.07 15.18
CA VAL A 198 -17.21 -13.75 15.69
C VAL A 198 -17.80 -13.90 17.09
N LYS A 199 -17.38 -13.01 18.00
CA LYS A 199 -17.79 -13.01 19.41
C LYS A 199 -18.50 -11.73 19.82
N THR A 200 -18.05 -10.60 19.27
CA THR A 200 -18.65 -9.29 19.52
C THR A 200 -18.68 -8.47 18.25
N VAL A 201 -19.77 -7.74 18.04
CA VAL A 201 -19.89 -6.72 16.99
C VAL A 201 -20.17 -5.38 17.66
N LEU A 202 -19.34 -4.39 17.40
CA LEU A 202 -19.49 -3.00 17.82
C LEU A 202 -19.79 -2.13 16.61
N TYR A 203 -20.67 -1.14 16.76
CA TYR A 203 -20.91 -0.17 15.70
C TYR A 203 -21.53 1.11 16.27
N ARG A 204 -21.23 2.23 15.60
CA ARG A 204 -21.83 3.54 15.94
C ARG A 204 -23.27 3.65 15.44
N HIS A 205 -24.00 4.65 15.89
CA HIS A 205 -25.31 4.97 15.32
C HIS A 205 -25.18 5.35 13.82
N ASP A 206 -26.02 4.76 12.96
CA ASP A 206 -26.02 4.96 11.50
C ASP A 206 -24.65 4.65 10.84
N PRO A 207 -24.16 3.39 10.95
CA PRO A 207 -22.79 3.06 10.59
C PRO A 207 -22.55 3.04 9.07
N ILE A 208 -21.39 3.52 8.66
CA ILE A 208 -20.92 3.54 7.27
C ILE A 208 -19.98 2.35 7.03
N LEU A 209 -20.39 1.42 6.16
CA LEU A 209 -19.53 0.34 5.68
C LEU A 209 -18.65 0.83 4.52
N THR A 210 -17.37 1.07 4.78
CA THR A 210 -16.40 1.45 3.74
C THR A 210 -16.01 0.27 2.87
N CYS A 211 -15.89 0.50 1.57
CA CYS A 211 -15.57 -0.50 0.57
C CYS A 211 -14.44 -0.01 -0.33
N ALA A 212 -13.47 -0.87 -0.61
CA ALA A 212 -12.41 -0.65 -1.61
C ALA A 212 -12.09 -1.98 -2.29
N PRO A 213 -13.05 -2.54 -3.06
CA PRO A 213 -12.79 -3.76 -3.80
C PRO A 213 -11.74 -3.52 -4.87
N GLN A 214 -10.90 -4.53 -5.10
CA GLN A 214 -9.85 -4.43 -6.09
C GLN A 214 -10.43 -4.55 -7.50
N HIS A 215 -10.02 -3.68 -8.41
CA HIS A 215 -10.47 -3.69 -9.79
C HIS A 215 -9.31 -3.46 -10.76
N LYS A 216 -9.63 -3.38 -12.05
CA LYS A 216 -8.65 -2.93 -13.04
C LYS A 216 -8.11 -1.55 -12.61
N PRO A 217 -6.79 -1.37 -12.49
CA PRO A 217 -6.19 -0.08 -12.11
C PRO A 217 -6.63 1.05 -13.05
N VAL A 218 -6.74 2.28 -12.56
CA VAL A 218 -6.33 2.77 -11.23
C VAL A 218 -7.40 2.49 -10.16
N ASP A 219 -6.98 1.97 -9.00
CA ASP A 219 -7.81 1.74 -7.80
C ASP A 219 -7.19 2.37 -6.55
N GLU A 220 -7.92 2.39 -5.43
CA GLU A 220 -7.44 2.94 -4.16
C GLU A 220 -6.19 2.21 -3.66
N THR A 221 -6.10 0.89 -3.87
CA THR A 221 -4.95 0.08 -3.46
C THR A 221 -3.66 0.57 -4.13
N GLY A 222 -3.71 0.87 -5.42
CA GLY A 222 -2.60 1.43 -6.19
C GLY A 222 -2.17 2.79 -5.65
N LEU A 223 -3.12 3.72 -5.49
CA LEU A 223 -2.83 5.07 -5.00
C LEU A 223 -2.12 5.04 -3.63
N LEU A 224 -2.62 4.23 -2.70
CA LEU A 224 -2.08 4.14 -1.34
C LEU A 224 -0.68 3.51 -1.30
N LYS A 225 -0.50 2.38 -1.99
CA LYS A 225 0.79 1.67 -2.01
C LYS A 225 1.86 2.42 -2.80
N GLY A 226 1.47 3.17 -3.82
CA GLY A 226 2.39 3.90 -4.68
C GLY A 226 3.23 4.90 -3.91
N ILE A 227 2.57 5.79 -3.16
CA ILE A 227 3.23 6.86 -2.40
C ILE A 227 4.16 6.29 -1.32
N ALA A 228 3.67 5.36 -0.50
CA ALA A 228 4.47 4.76 0.57
C ALA A 228 5.66 3.96 0.01
N GLY A 229 5.43 3.16 -1.03
CA GLY A 229 6.48 2.39 -1.68
C GLY A 229 7.55 3.27 -2.33
N ALA A 230 7.15 4.38 -2.95
CA ALA A 230 8.08 5.32 -3.58
C ALA A 230 8.99 5.99 -2.53
N ALA A 231 8.44 6.36 -1.38
CA ALA A 231 9.22 6.94 -0.28
C ALA A 231 10.24 5.93 0.31
N GLU A 232 9.85 4.67 0.48
CA GLU A 232 10.78 3.63 0.96
C GLU A 232 11.87 3.30 -0.07
N ILE A 233 11.55 3.30 -1.37
CA ILE A 233 12.56 3.17 -2.43
C ILE A 233 13.53 4.37 -2.39
N TRP A 234 13.01 5.59 -2.26
CA TRP A 234 13.85 6.79 -2.14
C TRP A 234 14.81 6.68 -0.96
N LYS A 235 14.29 6.34 0.22
CA LYS A 235 15.10 6.11 1.43
C LYS A 235 16.15 5.04 1.23
N ALA A 236 15.85 3.94 0.53
CA ALA A 236 16.81 2.89 0.23
C ALA A 236 17.95 3.40 -0.66
N LEU A 237 17.64 4.20 -1.68
CA LEU A 237 18.64 4.84 -2.56
C LEU A 237 19.59 5.74 -1.77
N GLU A 238 19.04 6.61 -0.91
CA GLU A 238 19.82 7.48 -0.01
C GLU A 238 20.69 6.67 0.97
N THR A 239 20.13 5.61 1.55
CA THR A 239 20.85 4.72 2.48
C THR A 239 22.02 4.02 1.80
N CYS A 240 21.90 3.70 0.52
CA CYS A 240 23.00 3.17 -0.30
C CYS A 240 24.03 4.23 -0.70
N GLY A 241 23.87 5.49 -0.29
CA GLY A 241 24.80 6.58 -0.57
C GLY A 241 24.69 7.13 -2.00
N LEU A 242 23.58 6.89 -2.70
CA LEU A 242 23.36 7.41 -4.05
C LEU A 242 22.96 8.90 -3.98
N PRO A 243 23.74 9.81 -4.58
CA PRO A 243 23.49 11.24 -4.47
C PRO A 243 22.38 11.69 -5.43
N ASP A 244 21.81 12.88 -5.17
CA ASP A 244 20.94 13.61 -6.10
C ASP A 244 19.77 12.82 -6.70
N ILE A 245 19.12 12.03 -5.85
CA ILE A 245 17.75 11.55 -6.12
C ILE A 245 16.81 12.75 -5.95
N LEU A 246 16.08 13.08 -7.02
CA LEU A 246 15.17 14.23 -7.05
C LEU A 246 13.71 13.83 -6.91
N GLY A 247 13.39 12.60 -7.28
CA GLY A 247 12.04 12.07 -7.25
C GLY A 247 12.01 10.56 -7.41
N VAL A 248 11.06 9.91 -6.74
CA VAL A 248 10.69 8.52 -6.99
C VAL A 248 9.18 8.49 -7.09
N TRP A 249 8.66 7.87 -8.15
CA TRP A 249 7.23 7.71 -8.36
C TRP A 249 6.88 6.29 -8.79
N ASN A 250 5.73 5.83 -8.32
CA ASN A 250 5.19 4.50 -8.56
C ASN A 250 3.87 4.70 -9.30
N HIS A 251 3.86 4.45 -10.60
CA HIS A 251 2.73 4.82 -11.45
C HIS A 251 1.51 3.92 -11.22
N GLU A 252 0.37 4.57 -10.99
CA GLU A 252 -0.87 3.98 -10.51
C GLU A 252 -1.55 3.10 -11.58
N GLY A 253 -1.35 3.41 -12.86
CA GLY A 253 -1.77 2.57 -13.97
C GLY A 253 -1.02 1.22 -14.03
N ALA A 254 0.08 1.07 -13.30
CA ALA A 254 0.91 -0.13 -13.22
C ALA A 254 0.87 -0.75 -11.81
N PRO A 255 -0.31 -1.21 -11.39
CA PRO A 255 -0.76 -1.40 -10.00
C PRO A 255 0.12 -0.79 -8.89
N ALA A 256 0.56 0.47 -9.11
CA ALA A 256 1.60 1.21 -8.40
C ALA A 256 2.99 0.57 -8.26
N THR A 257 3.09 -0.70 -7.86
CA THR A 257 4.38 -1.36 -7.59
C THR A 257 5.08 -1.92 -8.84
N ARG A 258 4.42 -1.93 -10.01
CA ARG A 258 4.96 -2.59 -11.20
C ARG A 258 5.75 -1.66 -12.11
N PHE A 259 5.54 -0.36 -12.05
CA PHE A 259 6.30 0.63 -12.82
C PHE A 259 6.76 1.75 -11.90
N THR A 260 8.07 1.81 -11.67
CA THR A 260 8.72 2.83 -10.87
C THR A 260 9.55 3.74 -11.76
N ALA A 261 9.32 5.04 -11.71
CA ALA A 261 10.13 6.07 -12.37
C ALA A 261 10.94 6.83 -11.31
N ILE A 262 12.21 7.11 -11.59
CA ILE A 262 13.12 7.75 -10.65
C ILE A 262 13.83 8.89 -11.36
N GLN A 263 13.67 10.10 -10.83
CA GLN A 263 14.31 11.30 -11.34
C GLN A 263 15.65 11.51 -10.62
N ILE A 264 16.72 11.69 -11.38
CA ILE A 264 18.06 11.95 -10.83
C ILE A 264 18.75 13.13 -11.49
N ARG A 265 19.67 13.75 -10.76
CA ARG A 265 20.74 14.52 -11.40
C ARG A 265 21.99 13.66 -11.53
N GLN A 266 22.32 13.26 -12.76
CA GLN A 266 23.51 12.44 -13.01
C GLN A 266 24.80 13.10 -12.48
N ARG A 267 25.65 12.31 -11.78
CA ARG A 267 26.91 12.77 -11.15
C ARG A 267 28.16 12.06 -11.62
N TYR A 268 28.03 10.86 -12.18
CA TYR A 268 29.15 10.04 -12.64
C TYR A 268 28.67 8.99 -13.65
N PRO A 269 29.57 8.41 -14.47
CA PRO A 269 29.22 7.33 -15.39
C PRO A 269 28.67 6.12 -14.59
N GLY A 270 27.51 5.60 -15.00
CA GLY A 270 26.86 4.48 -14.31
C GLY A 270 25.98 4.89 -13.11
N HIS A 271 25.81 6.18 -12.83
CA HIS A 271 24.93 6.65 -11.75
C HIS A 271 23.50 6.10 -11.89
N ALA A 272 22.88 6.27 -13.07
CA ALA A 272 21.55 5.75 -13.35
C ALA A 272 21.45 4.23 -13.20
N ARG A 273 22.47 3.48 -13.65
CA ARG A 273 22.52 2.02 -13.52
C ARG A 273 22.55 1.57 -12.06
N ASN A 274 23.33 2.22 -11.19
CA ASN A 274 23.32 1.88 -9.76
C ASN A 274 21.95 2.16 -9.13
N VAL A 275 21.32 3.28 -9.48
CA VAL A 275 19.98 3.64 -9.02
C VAL A 275 18.95 2.58 -9.44
N LEU A 276 18.98 2.16 -10.71
CA LEU A 276 18.10 1.10 -11.24
C LEU A 276 18.20 -0.19 -10.41
N HIS A 277 19.42 -0.70 -10.19
CA HIS A 277 19.63 -1.96 -9.49
C HIS A 277 19.24 -1.89 -8.01
N VAL A 278 19.55 -0.79 -7.32
CA VAL A 278 19.15 -0.61 -5.91
C VAL A 278 17.64 -0.49 -5.80
N ALA A 279 16.99 0.37 -6.60
CA ALA A 279 15.56 0.57 -6.53
C ALA A 279 14.78 -0.72 -6.83
N ALA A 280 15.18 -1.46 -7.86
CA ALA A 280 14.48 -2.68 -8.26
C ALA A 280 14.65 -3.87 -7.29
N ASN A 281 15.66 -3.84 -6.41
CA ASN A 281 15.98 -4.96 -5.52
C ASN A 281 15.91 -4.63 -4.01
N CYS A 282 15.74 -3.36 -3.64
CA CYS A 282 15.42 -3.00 -2.25
C CYS A 282 14.04 -3.57 -1.85
N ALA A 283 13.78 -3.74 -0.56
CA ALA A 283 12.57 -4.42 -0.07
C ALA A 283 11.26 -3.87 -0.67
N ALA A 284 11.16 -2.54 -0.83
CA ALA A 284 9.97 -1.88 -1.37
C ALA A 284 9.79 -2.05 -2.89
N GLY A 285 10.88 -2.08 -3.68
CA GLY A 285 10.83 -2.33 -5.13
C GLY A 285 10.91 -3.81 -5.51
N ALA A 286 11.30 -4.68 -4.57
CA ALA A 286 11.55 -6.09 -4.82
C ALA A 286 10.28 -6.94 -4.93
N TYR A 287 9.10 -6.47 -4.55
CA TYR A 287 7.87 -7.26 -4.65
C TYR A 287 7.08 -6.89 -5.91
N ASN A 288 6.88 -7.84 -6.84
CA ASN A 288 6.07 -7.69 -8.06
C ASN A 288 6.49 -6.61 -9.09
N GLY A 289 7.61 -5.92 -8.87
CA GLY A 289 8.18 -4.99 -9.84
C GLY A 289 8.29 -5.57 -11.25
N LYS A 290 8.12 -4.72 -12.26
CA LYS A 290 8.30 -5.08 -13.68
C LYS A 290 9.17 -4.11 -14.44
N TRP A 291 8.92 -2.83 -14.27
CA TRP A 291 9.61 -1.74 -14.94
C TRP A 291 10.21 -0.83 -13.89
N THR A 292 11.50 -0.57 -13.99
CA THR A 292 12.16 0.49 -13.24
C THR A 292 12.86 1.36 -14.25
N VAL A 293 12.55 2.65 -14.25
CA VAL A 293 13.03 3.63 -15.22
C VAL A 293 13.73 4.75 -14.46
N VAL A 294 14.94 5.11 -14.89
CA VAL A 294 15.65 6.29 -14.37
C VAL A 294 15.68 7.36 -15.45
N VAL A 295 15.34 8.59 -15.09
CA VAL A 295 15.27 9.76 -15.97
C VAL A 295 16.08 10.93 -15.41
N ASP A 296 16.46 11.87 -16.26
CA ASP A 296 17.20 13.08 -15.86
C ASP A 296 16.34 14.10 -15.10
N ASP A 297 17.01 15.11 -14.55
CA ASP A 297 16.44 16.18 -13.74
C ASP A 297 15.50 17.14 -14.48
N ASP A 298 15.40 17.03 -15.80
CA ASP A 298 14.44 17.77 -16.63
C ASP A 298 13.14 17.00 -16.92
N ILE A 299 13.00 15.77 -16.43
CA ILE A 299 11.81 14.93 -16.56
C ILE A 299 11.11 14.81 -15.21
N ASP A 300 9.83 15.17 -15.14
CA ASP A 300 9.01 14.87 -13.97
C ASP A 300 8.70 13.37 -13.95
N CYS A 301 9.25 12.63 -12.98
CA CYS A 301 9.03 11.18 -12.89
C CYS A 301 7.59 10.81 -12.51
N SER A 302 6.76 11.75 -12.05
CA SER A 302 5.33 11.50 -11.81
C SER A 302 4.47 11.65 -13.07
N ASP A 303 5.01 12.30 -14.12
CA ASP A 303 4.35 12.48 -15.40
C ASP A 303 4.74 11.37 -16.37
N LEU A 304 3.84 10.42 -16.58
CA LEU A 304 4.10 9.25 -17.42
C LEU A 304 4.37 9.63 -18.89
N ASP A 305 3.80 10.72 -19.40
CA ASP A 305 4.04 11.17 -20.78
C ASP A 305 5.48 11.69 -20.94
N GLN A 306 6.01 12.39 -19.93
CA GLN A 306 7.41 12.81 -19.93
C GLN A 306 8.36 11.62 -19.78
N VAL A 307 8.03 10.64 -18.93
CA VAL A 307 8.81 9.40 -18.79
C VAL A 307 8.84 8.63 -20.11
N LEU A 308 7.69 8.46 -20.77
CA LEU A 308 7.60 7.82 -22.09
C LEU A 308 8.40 8.58 -23.16
N TRP A 309 8.36 9.91 -23.15
CA TRP A 309 9.17 10.73 -24.05
C TRP A 309 10.67 10.50 -23.84
N ALA A 310 11.13 10.45 -22.58
CA ALA A 310 12.53 10.14 -22.27
C ALA A 310 12.92 8.73 -22.74
N MET A 311 12.11 7.72 -22.44
CA MET A 311 12.29 6.34 -22.91
C MET A 311 12.31 6.21 -24.44
N SER A 312 11.65 7.12 -25.16
CA SER A 312 11.56 7.06 -26.62
C SER A 312 12.68 7.84 -27.33
N THR A 313 13.41 8.71 -26.62
CA THR A 313 14.34 9.66 -27.23
C THR A 313 15.75 9.64 -26.66
N ARG A 314 15.96 9.00 -25.50
CA ARG A 314 17.24 8.97 -24.78
C ARG A 314 17.79 7.56 -24.56
N PHE A 315 17.00 6.54 -24.85
CA PHE A 315 17.29 5.13 -24.59
C PHE A 315 17.68 4.39 -25.87
N ASP A 316 18.76 3.61 -25.79
CA ASP A 316 19.14 2.60 -26.78
C ASP A 316 18.82 1.19 -26.26
N PRO A 317 17.99 0.39 -26.96
CA PRO A 317 17.55 -0.92 -26.47
C PRO A 317 18.65 -1.98 -26.35
N VAL A 318 19.83 -1.77 -26.93
CA VAL A 318 20.96 -2.69 -26.79
C VAL A 318 21.85 -2.29 -25.62
N ALA A 319 22.03 -0.98 -25.38
CA ALA A 319 22.96 -0.48 -24.37
C ALA A 319 22.32 -0.19 -23.00
N ASP A 320 21.07 0.27 -23.00
CA ASP A 320 20.47 0.97 -21.86
C ASP A 320 19.39 0.15 -21.14
N ILE A 321 19.33 -1.16 -21.42
CA ILE A 321 18.42 -2.12 -20.79
C ILE A 321 19.18 -3.14 -19.94
N ASP A 322 18.66 -3.43 -18.75
CA ASP A 322 19.02 -4.62 -17.98
C ASP A 322 17.80 -5.50 -17.71
N ILE A 323 18.00 -6.82 -17.71
CA ILE A 323 16.95 -7.79 -17.39
C ILE A 323 17.32 -8.50 -16.10
N VAL A 324 16.49 -8.33 -15.07
CA VAL A 324 16.59 -9.11 -13.83
C VAL A 324 15.70 -10.33 -13.96
N GLN A 325 16.29 -11.52 -13.93
CA GLN A 325 15.57 -12.78 -14.11
C GLN A 325 15.24 -13.43 -12.77
N LYS A 326 14.11 -14.14 -12.71
CA LYS A 326 13.66 -14.90 -11.53
C LYS A 326 13.61 -14.06 -10.24
N ALA A 327 13.12 -12.83 -10.35
CA ALA A 327 12.91 -11.95 -9.22
C ALA A 327 11.58 -12.25 -8.50
N TRP A 328 11.43 -11.81 -7.26
CA TRP A 328 10.26 -12.11 -6.43
C TRP A 328 8.94 -11.54 -7.00
N SER A 329 7.91 -12.37 -7.09
CA SER A 329 6.58 -12.03 -7.59
C SER A 329 5.47 -12.54 -6.66
N SER A 330 4.22 -12.25 -7.01
CA SER A 330 3.03 -12.82 -6.40
C SER A 330 2.47 -13.94 -7.28
N GLY A 331 1.82 -14.93 -6.67
CA GLY A 331 0.96 -15.86 -7.41
C GLY A 331 -0.24 -15.18 -8.09
N ARG A 332 -0.51 -13.91 -7.75
CA ARG A 332 -1.55 -13.06 -8.36
C ARG A 332 -1.09 -12.35 -9.63
N ASP A 333 0.21 -12.35 -9.94
CA ASP A 333 0.72 -11.84 -11.22
C ASP A 333 0.31 -12.80 -12.33
N PRO A 334 -0.58 -12.48 -13.28
CA PRO A 334 -1.05 -13.44 -14.29
C PRO A 334 0.06 -14.04 -15.17
N MET A 335 1.27 -13.45 -15.13
CA MET A 335 2.46 -13.90 -15.85
C MET A 335 3.57 -14.39 -14.91
N TYR A 336 3.25 -14.83 -13.68
CA TYR A 336 4.24 -15.40 -12.76
C TYR A 336 4.84 -16.70 -13.32
N LEU A 337 6.12 -16.92 -13.03
CA LEU A 337 6.86 -18.15 -13.31
C LEU A 337 6.77 -19.09 -12.10
N PRO A 338 6.89 -20.43 -12.29
CA PRO A 338 6.84 -21.39 -11.19
C PRO A 338 7.73 -21.01 -10.01
N GLY A 339 7.17 -21.02 -8.79
CA GLY A 339 7.85 -20.54 -7.58
C GLY A 339 7.62 -19.06 -7.24
N ASN A 340 6.58 -18.43 -7.81
CA ASN A 340 6.24 -17.02 -7.61
C ASN A 340 7.38 -16.08 -8.04
N PHE A 341 7.96 -16.35 -9.22
CA PHE A 341 8.99 -15.50 -9.81
C PHE A 341 8.45 -14.67 -10.97
N ASN A 342 9.13 -13.57 -11.32
CA ASN A 342 8.93 -12.87 -12.58
C ASN A 342 10.27 -12.34 -13.11
N ASN A 343 10.31 -11.92 -14.38
CA ASN A 343 11.43 -11.18 -14.93
C ASN A 343 11.11 -9.68 -14.96
N ARG A 344 12.10 -8.82 -14.74
CA ARG A 344 11.97 -7.36 -14.70
C ARG A 344 12.88 -6.70 -15.72
N ILE A 345 12.53 -5.48 -16.10
CA ILE A 345 13.27 -4.64 -17.03
C ILE A 345 13.66 -3.37 -16.29
N LEU A 346 14.94 -3.03 -16.39
CA LEU A 346 15.52 -1.79 -15.90
C LEU A 346 15.92 -0.95 -17.11
N ILE A 347 15.53 0.31 -17.12
CA ILE A 347 15.70 1.21 -18.27
C ILE A 347 16.44 2.48 -17.84
N ASP A 348 17.62 2.70 -18.42
CA ASP A 348 18.30 3.98 -18.34
C ASP A 348 17.74 4.90 -19.44
N ALA A 349 16.83 5.78 -19.07
CA ALA A 349 16.24 6.78 -19.97
C ALA A 349 16.88 8.16 -19.78
N CYS A 350 18.09 8.22 -19.21
CA CYS A 350 18.86 9.44 -19.13
C CYS A 350 19.58 9.74 -20.44
N ILE A 351 19.89 11.02 -20.68
CA ILE A 351 20.87 11.45 -21.66
C ILE A 351 22.19 10.72 -21.37
N PRO A 352 22.82 10.10 -22.38
CA PRO A 352 24.11 9.43 -22.20
C PRO A 352 25.11 10.34 -21.51
N TYR A 353 25.65 9.89 -20.37
CA TYR A 353 26.37 10.76 -19.44
C TYR A 353 27.54 11.53 -20.07
N ASP A 354 28.28 10.89 -20.98
CA ASP A 354 29.40 11.53 -21.68
C ASP A 354 28.92 12.64 -22.64
N ARG A 355 27.76 12.47 -23.28
CA ARG A 355 27.12 13.48 -24.13
C ARG A 355 26.54 14.62 -23.29
N LYS A 356 25.98 14.32 -22.11
CA LYS A 356 25.53 15.31 -21.13
C LYS A 356 26.70 16.19 -20.69
N LEU A 357 27.82 15.59 -20.26
CA LEU A 357 29.03 16.31 -19.84
C LEU A 357 29.64 17.19 -20.94
N LYS A 358 29.65 16.69 -22.19
CA LYS A 358 30.22 17.44 -23.32
C LYS A 358 29.25 18.47 -23.91
N GLY A 359 28.00 18.55 -23.42
CA GLY A 359 26.95 19.39 -24.02
C GLY A 359 26.64 19.02 -25.47
N LYS A 360 26.80 17.74 -25.85
CA LYS A 360 26.63 17.23 -27.23
C LYS A 360 25.28 16.58 -27.47
N PHE A 361 24.42 16.51 -26.45
CA PHE A 361 23.04 16.08 -26.64
C PHE A 361 22.19 17.28 -27.09
N PRO A 362 21.21 17.10 -28.01
CA PRO A 362 20.33 18.18 -28.43
C PRO A 362 19.66 18.88 -27.26
N THR A 363 19.53 20.20 -27.34
CA THR A 363 18.82 21.01 -26.34
C THR A 363 17.34 20.65 -26.35
N VAL A 364 16.78 20.43 -25.17
CA VAL A 364 15.34 20.23 -25.00
C VAL A 364 14.59 21.50 -25.40
N VAL A 365 13.54 21.33 -26.21
CA VAL A 365 12.69 22.44 -26.64
C VAL A 365 11.65 22.69 -25.55
N ASP A 366 11.89 23.72 -24.73
CA ASP A 366 10.95 24.13 -23.69
C ASP A 366 11.04 25.64 -23.36
N VAL A 367 10.00 26.16 -22.72
CA VAL A 367 9.96 27.50 -22.13
C VAL A 367 10.48 27.41 -20.70
N SER A 368 11.55 28.16 -20.39
CA SER A 368 12.15 28.15 -19.05
C SER A 368 11.14 28.49 -17.94
N PRO A 369 11.29 27.97 -16.71
CA PRO A 369 10.42 28.32 -15.58
C PRO A 369 10.34 29.83 -15.33
N GLU A 370 11.45 30.55 -15.52
CA GLU A 370 11.50 32.00 -15.42
C GLU A 370 10.62 32.69 -16.48
N LEU A 371 10.73 32.27 -17.74
CA LEU A 371 9.92 32.83 -18.82
C LEU A 371 8.43 32.44 -18.66
N ARG A 372 8.12 31.20 -18.26
CA ARG A 372 6.77 30.78 -17.90
C ARG A 372 6.19 31.65 -16.79
N GLY A 373 6.96 31.94 -15.73
CA GLY A 373 6.57 32.83 -14.64
C GLY A 373 6.27 34.25 -15.12
N LYS A 374 7.16 34.83 -15.93
CA LYS A 374 6.94 36.16 -16.54
C LYS A 374 5.69 36.19 -17.42
N LEU A 375 5.45 35.14 -18.21
CA LEU A 375 4.27 35.03 -19.07
C LEU A 375 2.97 34.87 -18.25
N LYS A 376 2.98 34.03 -17.20
CA LYS A 376 1.84 33.89 -16.28
C LYS A 376 1.50 35.22 -15.60
N ALA A 377 2.50 35.94 -15.10
CA ALA A 377 2.30 37.25 -14.49
C ALA A 377 1.77 38.28 -15.50
N LYS A 378 2.35 38.34 -16.71
CA LYS A 378 1.92 39.24 -17.79
C LYS A 378 0.46 39.02 -18.20
N TRP A 379 0.02 37.76 -18.22
CA TRP A 379 -1.33 37.37 -18.65
C TRP A 379 -2.23 36.94 -17.49
N GLY A 380 -1.94 37.34 -16.25
CA GLY A 380 -2.63 36.86 -15.05
C GLY A 380 -4.14 37.05 -15.08
N ALA A 381 -4.63 38.14 -15.70
CA ALA A 381 -6.06 38.39 -15.86
C ALA A 381 -6.79 37.35 -16.74
N ILE A 382 -6.07 36.67 -17.65
CA ILE A 382 -6.62 35.59 -18.47
C ILE A 382 -6.69 34.31 -17.63
N PHE A 383 -5.63 33.97 -16.91
CA PHE A 383 -5.56 32.74 -16.09
C PHE A 383 -6.52 32.77 -14.90
N ALA A 384 -6.73 33.93 -14.28
CA ALA A 384 -7.68 34.11 -13.18
C ALA A 384 -9.12 33.70 -13.53
N LYS A 385 -9.52 33.77 -14.82
CA LYS A 385 -10.85 33.30 -15.27
C LYS A 385 -11.01 31.79 -15.24
N TYR A 386 -9.92 31.04 -15.18
CA TYR A 386 -9.90 29.58 -15.19
C TYR A 386 -9.54 28.97 -13.82
N GLY A 387 -9.41 29.79 -12.77
CA GLY A 387 -9.10 29.32 -11.42
C GLY A 387 -7.67 28.83 -11.23
N VAL A 388 -6.72 29.29 -12.06
CA VAL A 388 -5.29 28.94 -12.02
C VAL A 388 -4.43 30.18 -11.85
#